data_AF-A0A0J8B8X4-F1
#
_entry.id   AF-A0A0J8B8X4-F1
#
_cell.length_a   1.000
_cell.length_b   1.000
_cell.length_c   1.000
_cell.angle_alpha   90.00
_cell.angle_beta   90.00
_cell.angle_gamma   90.00
#
_symmetry.space_group_name_H-M   'P 1'
#
loop_
_entity.id
_entity.type
_entity.pdbx_description
1 polymer ?
#
loop_
_entity_poly.entity_id
_entity_poly.type
_entity_poly.pdbx_seq_one_letter_code
_entity_poly.pdbx_strand_id
1 'polypeptide(L)' 'MKTNRTFYTDSNGRDFIKRIRDNRADRDLKVSQPIVGNYYPINLGIYMEDGNNELSVLVDRAVGGSA' A
#
# COMPACT_ATOMS: atom_id res chain seq x y z
N MET A 1 -15.65 0.03 -0.93
CA MET A 1 -14.73 1.18 -1.06
C MET A 1 -14.12 1.16 -2.46
N LYS A 2 -14.27 2.24 -3.24
CA LYS A 2 -13.71 2.33 -4.60
C LYS A 2 -12.33 3.01 -4.58
N THR A 3 -11.30 2.27 -4.15
CA THR A 3 -9.96 2.82 -3.89
C THR A 3 -9.08 2.98 -5.14
N ASN A 4 -9.61 2.65 -6.32
CA ASN A 4 -8.89 2.72 -7.60
C ASN A 4 -7.50 2.05 -7.56
N ARG A 5 -7.42 0.86 -6.95
CA ARG A 5 -6.18 0.07 -6.76
C ARG A 5 -5.08 0.79 -5.98
N THR A 6 -5.41 1.88 -5.31
CA THR A 6 -4.49 2.72 -4.56
C THR A 6 -4.62 2.42 -3.07
N PHE A 7 -3.48 2.34 -2.40
CA PHE A 7 -3.37 2.32 -0.95
C PHE A 7 -2.07 3.00 -0.53
N TYR A 8 -1.92 3.27 0.75
CA TYR A 8 -0.79 4.04 1.25
C TYR A 8 -0.16 3.32 2.43
N THR A 9 1.16 3.22 2.44
CA THR A 9 1.92 2.62 3.55
C THR A 9 2.97 3.60 4.05
N ASP A 10 3.29 3.54 5.33
CA ASP A 10 4.35 4.37 5.90
C ASP A 10 5.76 3.97 5.39
N SER A 11 6.69 4.91 5.50
CA SER A 11 8.13 4.69 5.36
C SER A 11 8.82 4.88 6.70
N ASN A 12 9.11 3.78 7.39
CA ASN A 12 9.73 3.77 8.73
C ASN A 12 8.97 4.63 9.76
N GLY A 13 7.63 4.57 9.73
CA GLY A 13 6.77 5.32 10.62
C GLY A 13 6.73 6.83 10.39
N ARG A 14 7.12 7.28 9.18
CA ARG A 14 7.09 8.70 8.79
C ARG A 14 6.08 8.92 7.66
N ASP A 15 6.55 9.38 6.51
CA ASP A 15 5.70 9.74 5.37
C ASP A 15 4.98 8.51 4.79
N PHE A 16 3.73 8.73 4.37
CA PHE A 16 2.97 7.74 3.63
C PHE A 16 3.29 7.79 2.14
N ILE A 17 3.57 6.62 1.57
CA ILE A 17 3.88 6.47 0.15
C ILE A 17 2.70 5.83 -0.55
N LYS A 18 2.25 6.47 -1.64
CA LYS A 18 1.22 5.94 -2.53
C LYS A 18 1.70 4.67 -3.22
N ARG A 19 0.93 3.59 -3.06
CA ARG A 19 1.12 2.29 -3.72
C ARG A 19 -0.04 2.07 -4.68
N ILE A 20 0.25 1.59 -5.88
CA ILE A 20 -0.75 1.19 -6.87
C ILE A 20 -0.48 -0.27 -7.21
N ARG A 21 -1.50 -1.11 -7.08
CA ARG A 21 -1.37 -2.55 -7.35
C ARG A 21 -0.88 -2.79 -8.78
N ASP A 22 0.08 -3.70 -8.92
CA ASP A 22 0.69 -4.12 -10.20
C ASP A 22 1.36 -2.97 -10.98
N ASN A 23 1.81 -1.93 -10.28
CA ASN A 23 2.45 -0.77 -10.90
C ASN A 23 3.84 -0.50 -10.32
N ARG A 24 4.69 0.14 -11.12
CA ARG A 24 5.98 0.71 -10.70
C ARG A 24 6.09 2.12 -11.28
N ALA A 25 6.70 3.04 -10.52
CA ALA A 25 6.79 4.44 -10.93
C ALA A 25 7.93 4.71 -11.93
N ASP A 26 8.94 3.85 -11.91
CA ASP A 26 10.21 4.00 -12.61
C ASP A 26 10.29 3.21 -13.93
N ARG A 27 9.45 2.19 -14.11
CA ARG A 27 9.51 1.27 -15.25
C ARG A 27 8.22 0.50 -15.47
N ASP A 28 8.08 -0.06 -16.68
CA ASP A 28 7.00 -1.00 -16.99
C ASP A 28 7.18 -2.32 -16.23
N LEU A 29 6.11 -2.75 -15.54
CA LEU A 29 6.09 -3.97 -14.76
C LEU A 29 5.41 -5.10 -15.56
N LYS A 30 6.16 -6.15 -15.89
CA LYS A 30 5.57 -7.44 -16.27
C LYS A 30 5.21 -8.21 -15.00
N VAL A 31 3.91 -8.32 -14.72
CA VAL A 31 3.40 -9.02 -13.52
C VAL A 31 3.66 -10.52 -13.65
N SER A 32 4.58 -11.04 -12.85
CA SER A 32 4.83 -12.48 -12.72
C SER A 32 4.26 -13.06 -11.42
N GLN A 33 4.11 -12.23 -10.39
CA GLN A 33 3.67 -12.62 -9.05
C GLN A 33 2.63 -11.59 -8.54
N PRO A 34 1.33 -11.81 -8.78
CA PRO A 34 0.29 -10.80 -8.55
C PRO A 34 0.02 -10.51 -7.06
N ILE A 35 0.42 -11.41 -6.16
CA ILE A 35 0.24 -11.23 -4.71
C ILE A 35 1.53 -10.69 -4.09
N VAL A 36 2.62 -11.47 -4.14
CA VAL A 36 3.89 -11.15 -3.48
C VAL A 36 4.49 -9.85 -4.01
N GLY A 37 4.31 -9.55 -5.30
CA GLY A 37 4.84 -8.32 -5.92
C GLY A 37 4.21 -7.02 -5.42
N ASN A 38 3.14 -7.09 -4.63
CA ASN A 38 2.40 -5.95 -4.11
C ASN A 38 2.49 -5.82 -2.57
N TYR A 39 3.28 -6.67 -1.91
CA TYR A 39 3.55 -6.53 -0.47
C TYR A 39 4.57 -5.42 -0.20
N TYR A 40 4.27 -4.58 0.80
CA TYR A 40 5.13 -3.50 1.28
C TYR A 40 5.32 -3.60 2.81
N PRO A 41 6.46 -3.14 3.34
CA PRO A 41 6.67 -3.06 4.79
C PRO A 41 5.76 -1.99 5.41
N ILE A 42 5.18 -2.30 6.57
CA ILE A 42 4.33 -1.42 7.35
C ILE A 42 4.90 -1.40 8.77
N ASN A 43 5.34 -0.23 9.23
CA ASN A 43 5.90 -0.06 10.58
C ASN A 43 5.02 0.82 11.47
N LEU A 44 4.10 1.60 10.89
CA LEU A 44 3.13 2.41 11.60
C LEU A 44 1.70 2.09 11.16
N GLY A 45 1.46 2.06 9.84
CA GLY A 45 0.11 1.80 9.35
C GLY A 45 -0.05 1.76 7.83
N ILE A 46 -1.23 1.32 7.44
CA ILE A 46 -1.72 1.27 6.06
C ILE A 46 -3.10 1.87 6.01
N TYR A 47 -3.39 2.65 4.97
CA TYR A 47 -4.74 3.15 4.73
C TYR A 47 -5.14 3.11 3.27
N MET A 48 -6.45 3.17 3.05
CA MET A 48 -7.06 3.30 1.74
C MET A 48 -8.30 4.18 1.84
N GLU A 49 -8.58 4.91 0.75
CA GLU A 49 -9.67 5.88 0.67
C GLU A 49 -10.41 5.75 -0.67
N ASP A 50 -11.67 6.19 -0.72
CA ASP A 50 -12.44 6.32 -1.97
C ASP A 50 -12.97 7.73 -2.24
N GLY A 51 -12.32 8.74 -1.65
CA GLY A 51 -12.67 10.16 -1.75
C GLY A 51 -13.77 10.60 -0.78
N ASN A 52 -14.58 9.68 -0.28
CA ASN A 52 -15.63 9.96 0.71
C ASN A 52 -15.33 9.32 2.07
N ASN A 53 -14.71 8.14 2.07
CA ASN A 53 -14.37 7.40 3.27
C ASN A 53 -12.89 7.07 3.28
N GLU A 54 -12.35 6.90 4.48
CA GLU A 54 -11.00 6.39 4.74
C GLU A 54 -11.08 5.22 5.72
N LEU A 55 -10.30 4.17 5.46
CA LEU A 55 -10.05 3.09 6.40
C LEU A 55 -8.56 3.02 6.68
N SER A 56 -8.21 3.23 7.95
CA SER A 56 -6.83 3.24 8.44
C SER A 56 -6.61 2.12 9.44
N VAL A 57 -5.51 1.38 9.27
CA VAL A 57 -5.10 0.27 10.13
C VAL A 57 -3.70 0.57 10.66
N LEU A 58 -3.57 0.58 11.99
CA LEU A 58 -2.30 0.77 12.69
C LEU A 58 -1.76 -0.57 13.20
N VAL A 59 -0.44 -0.68 13.29
CA VAL A 59 0.25 -1.91 13.71
C VAL A 59 1.07 -1.67 14.97
N ASP A 60 1.20 -2.70 15.80
CA ASP A 60 2.01 -2.66 17.03
C ASP A 60 3.49 -3.04 16.79
N ARG A 61 3.81 -3.55 15.60
CA ARG A 61 5.13 -4.02 15.17
C ARG A 61 5.25 -4.02 13.65
N ALA A 62 6.48 -4.16 13.15
CA ALA A 62 6.76 -4.30 11.73
C ALA A 62 6.06 -5.55 11.14
N VAL A 63 5.24 -5.35 10.11
CA VAL A 63 4.55 -6.41 9.36
C VAL A 63 4.57 -6.13 7.87
N GLY A 64 4.33 -7.15 7.05
CA GLY A 64 4.08 -6.97 5.62
C GLY A 64 2.59 -6.81 5.35
N GLY A 65 2.22 -5.92 4.42
CA GLY A 65 0.84 -5.79 3.97
C GLY A 65 0.70 -5.31 2.55
N SER A 66 -0.53 -5.41 2.04
CA SER A 66 -0.95 -5.02 0.70
C SER A 66 -2.46 -4.73 0.74
N ALA A 67 -2.98 -3.99 -0.24
CA ALA A 67 -4.42 -3.81 -0.44
C ALA A 67 -4.92 -4.29 -1.80
#